data_AF-A0A8J2JVK9-F1
#
_entry.id   AF-A0A8J2JVK9-F1
#
_cell.length_a   1.000
_cell.length_b   1.000
_cell.length_c   1.000
_cell.angle_alpha   90.00
_cell.angle_beta   90.00
_cell.angle_gamma   90.00
#
_symmetry.space_group_name_H-M   'P 1'
#
loop_
_entity.id
_entity.type
_entity.pdbx_description
1 polymer ?
#
loop_
_entity_poly.entity_id
_entity_poly.type
_entity_poly.pdbx_seq_one_letter_code
_entity_poly.pdbx_strand_id
1 'polypeptide(L)'
;SVAYLSRPIVIRGAAFGTGMPTTFNFGKLRNIFESVPGGVDSAYEDCQFLPFRSPFSTLREAFAGINDTTKWERPWYIGWSNCHPEVAAQLREIFPRPKFLPSDSESSAIDWIFVGSPGMGASMHIDFVRRPSWQAQLSGTKQWTLRPVPECEEECMSVNLSPITIRPGDMIFLETNIWYHETVILGENLSISIGSEYD
;
A
#
# COMPACT_ATOMS: atom_id res chain seq x y z
N SER A 1 -18.73 8.13 9.76
CA SER A 1 -18.13 7.99 8.42
C SER A 1 -18.01 6.51 8.07
N VAL A 2 -18.00 6.16 6.78
CA VAL A 2 -17.73 4.80 6.27
C VAL A 2 -16.41 4.23 6.80
N ALA A 3 -15.46 5.10 7.14
CA ALA A 3 -14.18 4.75 7.76
C ALA A 3 -14.30 3.96 9.09
N TYR A 4 -15.37 4.12 9.88
CA TYR A 4 -15.49 3.51 11.22
C TYR A 4 -16.46 2.33 11.27
N LEU A 5 -16.75 1.70 10.13
CA LEU A 5 -17.68 0.56 10.07
C LEU A 5 -17.01 -0.79 10.39
N SER A 6 -15.69 -0.81 10.64
CA SER A 6 -14.86 -2.01 10.85
C SER A 6 -15.04 -3.10 9.79
N ARG A 7 -15.51 -2.71 8.61
CA ARG A 7 -15.76 -3.58 7.45
C ARG A 7 -14.80 -3.22 6.32
N PRO A 8 -14.28 -4.20 5.58
CA PRO A 8 -13.48 -3.92 4.39
C PRO A 8 -14.30 -3.16 3.36
N ILE A 9 -13.81 -2.00 2.93
CA ILE A 9 -14.52 -1.16 1.96
C ILE A 9 -13.56 -0.80 0.83
N VAL A 10 -14.04 -0.91 -0.40
CA VAL A 10 -13.32 -0.44 -1.58
C VAL A 10 -14.09 0.69 -2.21
N ILE A 11 -13.42 1.82 -2.42
CA ILE A 11 -13.96 2.97 -3.13
C ILE A 11 -13.27 3.05 -4.49
N ARG A 12 -14.06 2.82 -5.54
CA ARG A 12 -13.54 2.72 -6.91
C ARG A 12 -13.15 4.08 -7.47
N GLY A 13 -11.95 4.16 -8.03
CA GLY A 13 -11.43 5.39 -8.66
C GLY A 13 -11.31 6.62 -7.74
N ALA A 14 -11.39 6.43 -6.42
CA ALA A 14 -11.41 7.51 -5.44
C ALA A 14 -10.17 8.42 -5.54
N ALA A 15 -8.99 7.85 -5.77
CA ALA A 15 -7.74 8.59 -5.84
C ALA A 15 -7.68 9.52 -7.07
N PHE A 16 -8.36 9.18 -8.18
CA PHE A 16 -8.42 10.09 -9.33
C PHE A 16 -9.20 11.37 -9.00
N GLY A 17 -10.25 11.26 -8.18
CA GLY A 17 -11.02 12.41 -7.71
C GLY A 17 -10.26 13.34 -6.77
N THR A 18 -9.06 12.95 -6.34
CA THR A 18 -8.18 13.75 -5.50
C THR A 18 -6.97 14.32 -6.24
N GLY A 19 -6.88 14.16 -7.56
CA GLY A 19 -5.78 14.70 -8.38
C GLY A 19 -4.65 13.73 -8.64
N MET A 20 -4.78 12.45 -8.22
CA MET A 20 -3.81 11.43 -8.55
C MET A 20 -3.64 11.31 -10.08
N PRO A 21 -2.40 11.26 -10.60
CA PRO A 21 -2.17 11.08 -12.02
C PRO A 21 -2.76 9.74 -12.50
N THR A 22 -3.27 9.72 -13.72
CA THR A 22 -3.78 8.50 -14.36
C THR A 22 -2.69 7.46 -14.63
N THR A 23 -1.42 7.89 -14.61
CA THR A 23 -0.25 7.01 -14.78
C THR A 23 0.80 7.30 -13.71
N PHE A 24 1.18 6.25 -12.99
CA PHE A 24 2.26 6.26 -12.01
C PHE A 24 3.16 5.04 -12.24
N ASN A 25 4.46 5.20 -11.99
CA ASN A 25 5.46 4.16 -12.20
C ASN A 25 6.58 4.27 -11.17
N PHE A 26 7.43 3.25 -11.08
CA PHE A 26 8.48 3.17 -10.09
C PHE A 26 9.54 4.24 -10.30
N GLY A 27 9.86 4.58 -11.55
CA GLY A 27 10.78 5.68 -11.85
C GLY A 27 10.35 7.02 -11.25
N LYS A 28 9.06 7.38 -11.33
CA LYS A 28 8.52 8.59 -10.68
C LYS A 28 8.65 8.53 -9.16
N LEU A 29 8.32 7.38 -8.56
CA LEU A 29 8.44 7.18 -7.12
C LEU A 29 9.89 7.33 -6.65
N ARG A 30 10.82 6.66 -7.34
CA ARG A 30 12.25 6.76 -7.07
C ARG A 30 12.74 8.21 -7.13
N ASN A 31 12.36 8.95 -8.17
CA ASN A 31 12.77 10.34 -8.34
C ASN A 31 12.32 11.24 -7.17
N ILE A 32 11.13 11.02 -6.60
CA ILE A 32 10.65 11.79 -5.43
C ILE A 32 11.61 11.62 -4.25
N PHE A 33 11.92 10.37 -3.92
CA PHE A 33 12.81 10.04 -2.80
C PHE A 33 14.27 10.46 -3.05
N GLU A 34 14.80 10.28 -4.26
CA GLU A 34 16.17 10.66 -4.61
C GLU A 34 16.36 12.18 -4.74
N SER A 35 15.29 12.94 -4.99
CA SER A 35 15.35 14.41 -5.06
C SER A 35 15.55 15.07 -3.69
N VAL A 36 15.30 14.33 -2.61
CA VAL A 36 15.36 14.82 -1.24
C VAL A 36 16.59 14.24 -0.54
N PRO A 37 17.53 15.06 -0.04
CA PRO A 37 18.67 14.57 0.74
C PRO A 37 18.20 13.73 1.93
N GLY A 38 18.71 12.50 2.05
CA GLY A 38 18.31 11.56 3.12
C GLY A 38 16.95 10.88 2.89
N GLY A 39 16.25 11.15 1.80
CA GLY A 39 14.94 10.56 1.50
C GLY A 39 14.99 9.02 1.45
N VAL A 40 15.99 8.46 0.76
CA VAL A 40 16.20 7.00 0.66
C VAL A 40 16.71 6.40 1.98
N ASP A 41 17.53 7.14 2.73
CA ASP A 41 18.18 6.66 3.96
C ASP A 41 17.23 6.63 5.16
N SER A 42 16.22 7.51 5.16
CA SER A 42 15.19 7.57 6.20
C SER A 42 14.50 6.21 6.44
N ALA A 43 14.36 5.39 5.40
CA ALA A 43 13.78 4.05 5.46
C ALA A 43 14.58 3.04 6.31
N TYR A 44 15.81 3.38 6.69
CA TYR A 44 16.70 2.55 7.50
C TYR A 44 16.97 3.14 8.89
N GLU A 45 17.18 4.44 8.99
CA GLU A 45 17.58 5.10 10.25
C GLU A 45 16.41 5.30 11.20
N ASP A 46 15.28 5.77 10.68
CA ASP A 46 14.10 6.17 11.47
C ASP A 46 12.83 5.37 11.12
N CYS A 47 12.89 4.58 10.05
CA CYS A 47 11.77 3.79 9.51
C CYS A 47 12.16 2.33 9.25
N GLN A 48 11.21 1.58 8.66
CA GLN A 48 11.31 0.15 8.46
C GLN A 48 11.25 -0.21 6.98
N PHE A 49 12.22 -1.00 6.52
CA PHE A 49 12.17 -1.70 5.24
C PHE A 49 11.67 -3.14 5.43
N LEU A 50 10.81 -3.61 4.53
CA LEU A 50 10.12 -4.89 4.60
C LEU A 50 10.41 -5.73 3.32
N PRO A 51 11.43 -6.60 3.34
CA PRO A 51 11.85 -7.39 2.18
C PRO A 51 11.02 -8.68 2.02
N PHE A 52 9.74 -8.57 1.66
CA PHE A 52 8.85 -9.72 1.49
C PHE A 52 9.24 -10.63 0.31
N ARG A 53 10.03 -11.68 0.57
CA ARG A 53 10.50 -12.62 -0.47
C ARG A 53 11.15 -11.87 -1.65
N SER A 54 12.02 -10.92 -1.32
CA SER A 54 12.66 -10.02 -2.28
C SER A 54 14.17 -10.28 -2.38
N PRO A 55 14.80 -10.05 -3.55
CA PRO A 55 16.26 -10.03 -3.67
C PRO A 55 16.90 -8.77 -3.06
N PHE A 56 16.11 -7.79 -2.65
CA PHE A 56 16.59 -6.52 -2.08
C PHE A 56 16.56 -6.56 -0.56
N SER A 57 17.66 -6.18 0.07
CA SER A 57 17.79 -6.06 1.53
C SER A 57 17.58 -4.64 2.03
N THR A 58 17.69 -3.65 1.15
CA THR A 58 17.51 -2.22 1.47
C THR A 58 16.71 -1.48 0.41
N LEU A 59 16.13 -0.33 0.78
CA LEU A 59 15.47 0.55 -0.18
C LEU A 59 16.44 1.06 -1.27
N ARG A 60 17.69 1.32 -0.89
CA ARG A 60 18.75 1.75 -1.81
C ARG A 60 19.04 0.69 -2.88
N GLU A 61 19.14 -0.59 -2.50
CA GLU A 61 19.29 -1.69 -3.45
C GLU A 61 18.07 -1.82 -4.38
N ALA A 62 16.86 -1.71 -3.83
CA ALA A 62 15.63 -1.76 -4.60
C ALA A 62 15.57 -0.64 -5.64
N PHE A 63 15.94 0.59 -5.28
CA PHE A 63 15.92 1.75 -6.17
C PHE A 63 16.94 1.66 -7.31
N ALA A 64 18.10 1.07 -7.03
CA ALA A 64 19.13 0.80 -8.02
C ALA A 64 18.74 -0.37 -8.96
N GLY A 65 18.10 -1.40 -8.43
CA GLY A 65 17.84 -2.65 -9.15
C GLY A 65 16.49 -2.72 -9.89
N ILE A 66 15.47 -2.00 -9.43
CA ILE A 66 14.13 -2.05 -10.04
C ILE A 66 14.05 -1.11 -11.24
N ASN A 67 13.52 -1.65 -12.34
CA ASN A 67 13.16 -0.91 -13.54
C ASN A 67 11.74 -1.31 -13.96
N ASP A 68 10.94 -0.31 -14.35
CA ASP A 68 9.54 -0.47 -14.76
C ASP A 68 9.33 -1.43 -15.93
N THR A 69 10.33 -1.60 -16.81
CA THR A 69 10.23 -2.45 -18.00
C THR A 69 10.80 -3.86 -17.81
N THR A 70 11.43 -4.14 -16.67
CA THR A 70 12.07 -5.44 -16.43
C THR A 70 11.02 -6.52 -16.21
N LYS A 71 11.11 -7.61 -16.98
CA LYS A 71 10.37 -8.84 -16.72
C LYS A 71 11.14 -9.69 -15.72
N TRP A 72 10.52 -9.96 -14.57
CA TRP A 72 11.13 -10.72 -13.50
C TRP A 72 10.79 -12.20 -13.63
N GLU A 73 11.81 -13.07 -13.57
CA GLU A 73 11.61 -14.53 -13.63
C GLU A 73 10.95 -15.08 -12.36
N ARG A 74 11.20 -14.44 -11.22
CA ARG A 74 10.63 -14.80 -9.91
C ARG A 74 9.89 -13.60 -9.31
N PRO A 75 8.72 -13.82 -8.70
CA PRO A 75 8.00 -12.75 -8.01
C PRO A 75 8.82 -12.25 -6.82
N TRP A 76 8.68 -10.96 -6.55
CA TRP A 76 9.24 -10.29 -5.38
C TRP A 76 8.28 -9.20 -4.92
N TYR A 77 8.33 -8.91 -3.62
CA TYR A 77 7.50 -7.88 -3.00
C TYR A 77 8.32 -7.14 -1.95
N ILE A 78 8.21 -5.82 -1.90
CA ILE A 78 8.84 -5.00 -0.87
C ILE A 78 7.82 -4.02 -0.31
N GLY A 79 7.98 -3.69 0.96
CA GLY A 79 7.32 -2.57 1.60
C GLY A 79 8.32 -1.70 2.33
N TRP A 80 7.96 -0.46 2.61
CA TRP A 80 8.68 0.38 3.56
C TRP A 80 7.79 1.46 4.14
N SER A 81 8.15 1.93 5.33
CA SER A 81 7.61 3.18 5.88
C SER A 81 8.45 4.38 5.45
N ASN A 82 7.77 5.49 5.18
CA ASN A 82 8.38 6.79 4.93
C ASN A 82 8.08 7.73 6.10
N CYS A 83 9.13 8.16 6.80
CA CYS A 83 9.10 9.14 7.89
C CYS A 83 9.75 10.47 7.49
N HIS A 84 10.32 10.58 6.29
CA HIS A 84 10.96 11.81 5.87
C HIS A 84 9.90 12.87 5.55
N PRO A 85 9.86 14.01 6.26
CA PRO A 85 8.76 14.98 6.15
C PRO A 85 8.65 15.59 4.75
N GLU A 86 9.78 15.92 4.11
CA GLU A 86 9.77 16.50 2.75
C GLU A 86 9.33 15.48 1.67
N VAL A 87 9.76 14.23 1.75
CA VAL A 87 9.26 13.16 0.85
C VAL A 87 7.77 12.96 1.08
N ALA A 88 7.33 12.89 2.34
CA ALA A 88 5.91 12.73 2.67
C ALA A 88 5.06 13.90 2.14
N ALA A 89 5.57 15.14 2.22
CA ALA A 89 4.91 16.30 1.63
C ALA A 89 4.75 16.18 0.11
N GLN A 90 5.80 15.80 -0.62
CA GLN A 90 5.73 15.58 -2.06
C GLN A 90 4.78 14.43 -2.44
N LEU A 91 4.80 13.33 -1.68
CA LEU A 91 3.87 12.22 -1.89
C LEU A 91 2.41 12.67 -1.68
N ARG A 92 2.14 13.50 -0.67
CA ARG A 92 0.79 14.02 -0.37
C ARG A 92 0.26 15.00 -1.42
N GLU A 93 1.11 15.66 -2.19
CA GLU A 93 0.68 16.45 -3.35
C GLU A 93 0.08 15.56 -4.45
N ILE A 94 0.59 14.34 -4.58
CA ILE A 94 0.15 13.37 -5.60
C ILE A 94 -0.98 12.48 -5.05
N PHE A 95 -0.90 12.14 -3.77
CA PHE A 95 -1.79 11.22 -3.07
C PHE A 95 -2.32 11.89 -1.80
N PRO A 96 -3.20 12.89 -1.94
CA PRO A 96 -3.68 13.62 -0.78
C PRO A 96 -4.57 12.73 0.08
N ARG A 97 -4.72 13.17 1.33
CA ARG A 97 -5.60 12.55 2.30
C ARG A 97 -6.98 12.26 1.69
N PRO A 98 -7.48 11.04 1.81
CA PRO A 98 -8.76 10.69 1.20
C PRO A 98 -9.95 11.47 1.79
N LYS A 99 -10.81 12.03 0.93
CA LYS A 99 -11.91 12.94 1.33
C LYS A 99 -13.08 12.31 2.11
N PHE A 100 -13.22 10.99 2.12
CA PHE A 100 -14.26 10.32 2.92
C PHE A 100 -13.83 10.12 4.37
N LEU A 101 -12.55 10.34 4.71
CA LEU A 101 -12.14 10.47 6.11
C LEU A 101 -12.80 11.73 6.70
N PRO A 102 -13.32 11.70 7.94
CA PRO A 102 -13.90 12.89 8.57
C PRO A 102 -12.94 14.07 8.58
N SER A 103 -13.40 15.31 8.45
CA SER A 103 -12.49 16.48 8.40
C SER A 103 -11.57 16.60 9.62
N ASP A 104 -12.01 16.13 10.78
CA ASP A 104 -11.32 16.11 12.07
C ASP A 104 -10.40 14.90 12.29
N SER A 105 -10.35 13.93 11.36
CA SER A 105 -9.36 12.85 11.46
C SER A 105 -7.97 13.33 11.04
N GLU A 106 -6.96 12.85 11.75
CA GLU A 106 -5.55 13.07 11.43
C GLU A 106 -5.02 11.90 10.60
N SER A 107 -4.08 12.18 9.69
CA SER A 107 -3.31 11.12 9.04
C SER A 107 -2.01 10.94 9.79
N SER A 108 -1.55 9.70 9.91
CA SER A 108 -0.22 9.44 10.45
C SER A 108 0.83 10.21 9.65
N ALA A 109 1.89 10.66 10.33
CA ALA A 109 3.04 11.24 9.67
C ALA A 109 3.73 10.23 8.74
N ILE A 110 3.54 8.94 9.01
CA ILE A 110 4.15 7.81 8.32
C ILE A 110 3.25 7.34 7.17
N ASP A 111 3.85 7.23 5.98
CA ASP A 111 3.23 6.57 4.83
C ASP A 111 3.84 5.17 4.66
N TRP A 112 3.00 4.18 4.33
CA TRP A 112 3.42 2.83 3.99
C TRP A 112 3.35 2.63 2.48
N ILE A 113 4.46 2.26 1.86
CA ILE A 113 4.55 2.08 0.41
C ILE A 113 4.91 0.63 0.12
N PHE A 114 4.21 0.03 -0.84
CA PHE A 114 4.45 -1.34 -1.26
C PHE A 114 4.62 -1.45 -2.76
N VAL A 115 5.66 -2.17 -3.18
CA VAL A 115 6.00 -2.40 -4.59
C VAL A 115 6.24 -3.88 -4.83
N GLY A 116 5.73 -4.41 -5.95
CA GLY A 116 6.10 -5.76 -6.35
C GLY A 116 5.89 -6.06 -7.82
N SER A 117 6.52 -7.15 -8.24
CA SER A 117 6.33 -7.76 -9.55
C SER A 117 5.11 -8.70 -9.58
N PRO A 118 4.61 -9.07 -10.78
CA PRO A 118 3.54 -10.04 -10.91
C PRO A 118 3.78 -11.34 -10.12
N GLY A 119 2.75 -11.80 -9.41
CA GLY A 119 2.80 -12.98 -8.55
C GLY A 119 2.54 -12.66 -7.09
N MET A 120 3.12 -13.47 -6.19
CA MET A 120 2.86 -13.37 -4.75
C MET A 120 3.29 -12.01 -4.18
N GLY A 121 2.37 -11.32 -3.49
CA GLY A 121 2.67 -10.13 -2.69
C GLY A 121 2.93 -10.51 -1.23
N ALA A 122 2.17 -9.90 -0.31
CA ALA A 122 2.17 -10.30 1.10
C ALA A 122 1.34 -11.57 1.32
N SER A 123 1.91 -12.55 2.04
CA SER A 123 1.20 -13.76 2.48
C SER A 123 0.14 -13.45 3.53
N MET A 124 -0.82 -14.34 3.77
CA MET A 124 -1.88 -14.16 4.77
C MET A 124 -1.33 -13.76 6.15
N HIS A 125 -1.69 -12.57 6.63
CA HIS A 125 -1.27 -12.03 7.94
C HIS A 125 -2.27 -11.00 8.48
N ILE A 126 -2.08 -10.60 9.73
CA ILE A 126 -2.59 -9.34 10.30
C ILE A 126 -1.41 -8.41 10.54
N ASP A 127 -1.69 -7.12 10.53
CA ASP A 127 -0.71 -6.10 10.91
C ASP A 127 -0.65 -5.93 12.43
N PHE A 128 0.40 -5.25 12.88
CA PHE A 128 0.55 -4.79 14.26
C PHE A 128 0.73 -3.26 14.27
N VAL A 129 -0.28 -2.57 13.74
CA VAL A 129 -0.35 -1.11 13.65
C VAL A 129 -1.28 -0.57 14.75
N ARG A 130 -1.22 0.73 15.05
CA ARG A 130 -2.00 1.28 16.18
C ARG A 130 -3.43 1.65 15.77
N ARG A 131 -3.60 1.99 14.51
CA ARG A 131 -4.78 2.68 14.00
C ARG A 131 -5.26 2.02 12.71
N PRO A 132 -6.53 2.18 12.33
CA PRO A 132 -7.04 1.67 11.07
C PRO A 132 -6.24 2.25 9.89
N SER A 133 -6.10 1.46 8.83
CA SER A 133 -5.31 1.84 7.67
C SER A 133 -6.15 1.95 6.40
N TRP A 134 -5.63 2.72 5.47
CA TRP A 134 -6.12 2.78 4.11
C TRP A 134 -4.99 2.63 3.13
N GLN A 135 -5.31 2.17 1.92
CA GLN A 135 -4.32 2.06 0.85
C GLN A 135 -4.91 2.43 -0.51
N ALA A 136 -4.23 3.30 -1.25
CA ALA A 136 -4.50 3.62 -2.64
C ALA A 136 -3.61 2.79 -3.58
N GLN A 137 -4.20 2.32 -4.67
CA GLN A 137 -3.46 1.61 -5.72
C GLN A 137 -3.03 2.61 -6.80
N LEU A 138 -1.72 2.75 -7.01
CA LEU A 138 -1.13 3.74 -7.90
C LEU A 138 -0.84 3.18 -9.29
N SER A 139 -0.35 1.95 -9.34
CA SER A 139 -0.05 1.23 -10.59
C SER A 139 -0.28 -0.26 -10.42
N GLY A 140 -0.40 -1.00 -11.52
CA GLY A 140 -0.65 -2.44 -11.50
C GLY A 140 -1.98 -2.80 -10.84
N THR A 141 -2.24 -4.10 -10.66
CA THR A 141 -3.48 -4.59 -10.06
C THR A 141 -3.16 -5.57 -8.94
N LYS A 142 -3.79 -5.39 -7.77
CA LYS A 142 -3.69 -6.34 -6.66
C LYS A 142 -5.01 -7.08 -6.48
N GLN A 143 -4.95 -8.37 -6.22
CA GLN A 143 -6.05 -9.14 -5.69
C GLN A 143 -5.83 -9.33 -4.19
N TRP A 144 -6.82 -8.98 -3.39
CA TRP A 144 -6.86 -9.11 -1.95
C TRP A 144 -7.74 -10.29 -1.56
N THR A 145 -7.21 -11.19 -0.74
CA THR A 145 -8.01 -12.24 -0.09
C THR A 145 -8.13 -11.86 1.38
N LEU A 146 -9.36 -11.73 1.88
CA LEU A 146 -9.64 -11.34 3.26
C LEU A 146 -10.27 -12.50 4.03
N ARG A 147 -9.87 -12.67 5.29
CA ARG A 147 -10.45 -13.64 6.23
C ARG A 147 -10.77 -12.94 7.56
N PRO A 148 -11.92 -13.24 8.18
CA PRO A 148 -12.20 -12.76 9.53
C PRO A 148 -11.25 -13.42 10.55
N VAL A 149 -11.24 -12.90 11.77
CA VAL A 149 -10.57 -13.58 12.90
C VAL A 149 -11.23 -14.94 13.19
N PRO A 150 -10.47 -15.95 13.67
CA PRO A 150 -10.98 -17.29 13.94
C PRO A 150 -12.23 -17.32 14.83
N GLU A 151 -12.32 -16.42 15.80
CA GLU A 151 -13.45 -16.30 16.74
C GLU A 151 -14.76 -15.91 16.05
N CYS A 152 -14.70 -15.33 14.85
CA CYS A 152 -15.88 -15.06 14.03
C CYS A 152 -16.02 -16.06 12.87
N GLU A 153 -15.14 -17.04 12.69
CA GLU A 153 -15.14 -17.88 11.49
C GLU A 153 -16.52 -18.53 11.25
N GLU A 154 -17.15 -19.07 12.30
CA GLU A 154 -18.45 -19.73 12.22
C GLU A 154 -19.64 -18.78 11.95
N GLU A 155 -19.58 -17.54 12.44
CA GLU A 155 -20.64 -16.53 12.27
C GLU A 155 -20.46 -15.73 10.95
N CYS A 156 -19.22 -15.37 10.66
CA CYS A 156 -18.80 -14.62 9.48
C CYS A 156 -18.81 -15.49 8.20
N MET A 157 -18.89 -16.83 8.30
CA MET A 157 -19.02 -17.77 7.16
C MET A 157 -20.24 -17.51 6.27
N SER A 158 -21.24 -16.78 6.77
CA SER A 158 -22.36 -16.29 5.93
C SER A 158 -21.94 -15.24 4.88
N VAL A 159 -20.74 -14.67 5.01
CA VAL A 159 -20.14 -13.73 4.05
C VAL A 159 -19.04 -14.45 3.28
N ASN A 160 -19.40 -15.08 2.15
CA ASN A 160 -18.42 -15.56 1.17
C ASN A 160 -17.64 -14.37 0.58
N LEU A 161 -16.56 -13.96 1.24
CA LEU A 161 -15.66 -12.92 0.75
C LEU A 161 -14.88 -13.47 -0.45
N SER A 162 -15.43 -13.21 -1.63
CA SER A 162 -14.70 -13.42 -2.89
C SER A 162 -13.46 -12.54 -2.90
N PRO A 163 -12.35 -12.98 -3.51
CA PRO A 163 -11.17 -12.15 -3.65
C PRO A 163 -11.49 -10.81 -4.33
N ILE A 164 -10.93 -9.74 -3.80
CA ILE A 164 -11.23 -8.37 -4.19
C ILE A 164 -10.10 -7.85 -5.07
N THR A 165 -10.40 -7.57 -6.33
CA THR A 165 -9.43 -6.90 -7.21
C THR A 165 -9.42 -5.40 -6.94
N ILE A 166 -8.24 -4.81 -6.73
CA ILE A 166 -7.96 -3.38 -6.55
C ILE A 166 -7.11 -2.92 -7.75
N ARG A 167 -7.60 -1.92 -8.49
CA ARG A 167 -6.99 -1.39 -9.72
C ARG A 167 -6.45 0.03 -9.50
N PRO A 168 -5.62 0.57 -10.40
CA PRO A 168 -5.13 1.95 -10.27
C PRO A 168 -6.29 2.93 -10.07
N GLY A 169 -6.17 3.78 -9.04
CA GLY A 169 -7.19 4.75 -8.64
C GLY A 169 -8.14 4.28 -7.54
N ASP A 170 -8.24 2.97 -7.32
CA ASP A 170 -9.05 2.43 -6.22
C ASP A 170 -8.36 2.65 -4.88
N MET A 171 -9.18 2.83 -3.83
CA MET A 171 -8.74 2.87 -2.44
C MET A 171 -9.44 1.78 -1.64
N ILE A 172 -8.69 1.06 -0.80
CA ILE A 172 -9.20 0.08 0.16
C ILE A 172 -9.04 0.61 1.58
N PHE A 173 -10.09 0.41 2.39
CA PHE A 173 -10.14 0.66 3.84
C PHE A 173 -10.23 -0.68 4.53
N LEU A 174 -9.29 -0.93 5.43
CA LEU A 174 -9.19 -2.18 6.13
C LEU A 174 -8.61 -1.94 7.51
N GLU A 175 -9.28 -2.46 8.55
CA GLU A 175 -8.64 -2.58 9.86
C GLU A 175 -7.71 -3.79 9.80
N THR A 176 -6.45 -3.55 9.45
CA THR A 176 -5.47 -4.61 9.18
C THR A 176 -5.02 -5.35 10.44
N ASN A 177 -5.32 -4.84 11.64
CA ASN A 177 -5.14 -5.55 12.91
C ASN A 177 -6.21 -6.63 13.16
N ILE A 178 -7.35 -6.58 12.46
CA ILE A 178 -8.48 -7.50 12.65
C ILE A 178 -8.65 -8.42 11.44
N TRP A 179 -8.53 -7.86 10.24
CA TRP A 179 -8.75 -8.62 9.02
C TRP A 179 -7.46 -9.28 8.54
N TYR A 180 -7.43 -10.60 8.60
CA TYR A 180 -6.40 -11.38 7.92
C TYR A 180 -6.45 -11.09 6.43
N HIS A 181 -5.30 -10.79 5.85
CA HIS A 181 -5.23 -10.39 4.46
C HIS A 181 -3.99 -10.93 3.76
N GLU A 182 -4.19 -11.29 2.50
CA GLU A 182 -3.17 -11.72 1.55
C GLU A 182 -3.32 -10.93 0.25
N THR A 183 -2.19 -10.66 -0.41
CA THR A 183 -2.19 -9.98 -1.70
C THR A 183 -1.46 -10.76 -2.79
N VAL A 184 -2.03 -10.75 -3.98
CA VAL A 184 -1.41 -11.27 -5.21
C VAL A 184 -1.44 -10.17 -6.26
N ILE A 185 -0.30 -9.93 -6.91
CA ILE A 185 -0.16 -8.95 -7.99
C ILE A 185 -0.52 -9.62 -9.31
N LEU A 186 -1.49 -9.05 -10.02
CA LEU A 186 -2.01 -9.54 -11.28
C LEU A 186 -1.44 -8.77 -12.46
N GLY A 187 -1.42 -9.41 -13.64
CA GLY A 187 -1.01 -8.81 -14.90
C GLY A 187 0.50 -8.87 -15.11
N GLU A 188 1.03 -7.90 -15.85
CA GLU A 188 2.46 -7.86 -16.23
C GLU A 188 3.24 -6.68 -15.62
N ASN A 189 2.52 -5.69 -15.10
CA ASN A 189 3.10 -4.44 -14.63
C ASN A 189 3.46 -4.49 -13.15
N LEU A 190 4.45 -3.70 -12.74
CA LEU A 190 4.73 -3.47 -11.32
C LEU A 190 3.51 -2.88 -10.63
N SER A 191 3.19 -3.45 -9.48
CA SER A 191 2.16 -2.93 -8.60
C SER A 191 2.79 -1.99 -7.58
N ILE A 192 2.25 -0.77 -7.49
CA ILE A 192 2.66 0.23 -6.51
C ILE A 192 1.41 0.66 -5.76
N SER A 193 1.47 0.64 -4.44
CA SER A 193 0.42 1.17 -3.58
C SER A 193 1.03 1.98 -2.44
N ILE A 194 0.28 2.96 -1.98
CA ILE A 194 0.62 3.81 -0.85
C ILE A 194 -0.56 3.87 0.11
N GLY A 195 -0.29 3.86 1.40
CA GLY A 195 -1.29 3.91 2.44
C GLY A 195 -0.80 4.65 3.66
N SER A 196 -1.71 4.94 4.57
CA SER A 196 -1.37 5.50 5.88
C SER A 196 -2.42 5.09 6.91
N GLU A 197 -2.02 5.15 8.16
CA GLU A 197 -2.91 5.05 9.31
C GLU A 197 -3.66 6.38 9.52
N TYR A 198 -4.85 6.34 10.13
CA TYR A 198 -5.63 7.55 10.40
C TYR A 198 -6.42 7.49 11.72
N ASP A 199 -6.63 8.68 12.29
CA ASP A 199 -7.58 9.12 13.35
C ASP A 199 -7.05 10.33 14.16
#